data_AF-R2T1T5-F1
#
_entry.id   AF-R2T1T5-F1
#
_cell.length_a   1.000
_cell.length_b   1.000
_cell.length_c   1.000
_cell.angle_alpha   90.00
_cell.angle_beta   90.00
_cell.angle_gamma   90.00
#
_symmetry.space_group_name_H-M   'P 1'
#
loop_
_entity.id
_entity.type
_entity.pdbx_description
1 polymer ?
#
loop_
_entity_poly.entity_id
_entity_poly.type
_entity_poly.pdbx_seq_one_letter_code
_entity_poly.pdbx_strand_id
1 'polypeptide(L)' 'MIKLIKRLICKYRGHKFESYVFRTGTYPLDIEQAGHCTRCDFDTHSDVDQYRGNCGV' A
#
# COMPACT_ATOMS: atom_id res chain seq x y z
N MET A 1 14.12 13.04 -0.36
CA MET A 1 13.71 13.84 -1.53
C MET A 1 13.28 13.00 -2.75
N ILE A 2 14.09 12.08 -3.27
CA ILE A 2 13.79 11.33 -4.52
C ILE A 2 12.50 10.48 -4.43
N LYS A 3 12.24 9.81 -3.28
CA LYS A 3 11.03 9.01 -3.07
C LYS A 3 9.73 9.82 -3.17
N LEU A 4 9.70 11.03 -2.60
CA LEU A 4 8.52 11.92 -2.64
C LEU A 4 8.19 12.35 -4.08
N ILE A 5 9.21 12.69 -4.87
CA ILE A 5 9.03 13.08 -6.28
C ILE A 5 8.50 11.88 -7.09
N LYS A 6 9.05 10.68 -6.88
CA LYS A 6 8.54 9.46 -7.53
C LYS A 6 7.08 9.16 -7.15
N ARG A 7 6.72 9.35 -5.87
CA ARG A 7 5.33 9.19 -5.39
C ARG A 7 4.39 10.20 -6.04
N LEU A 8 4.78 11.48 -6.12
CA LEU A 8 4.01 12.51 -6.81
C LEU A 8 3.80 12.16 -8.28
N ILE A 9 4.87 11.80 -9.01
CA ILE A 9 4.76 11.41 -10.42
C ILE A 9 3.82 10.20 -10.60
N CYS A 10 3.94 9.18 -9.75
CA CYS A 10 3.06 8.01 -9.82
C CYS A 10 1.60 8.35 -9.44
N LYS A 11 1.37 9.31 -8.54
CA LYS A 11 0.02 9.81 -8.23
C LYS A 11 -0.64 10.45 -9.45
N TYR A 12 0.13 11.20 -10.25
CA TYR A 12 -0.39 11.81 -11.49
C TYR A 12 -0.49 10.84 -12.67
N ARG A 13 0.46 9.90 -12.82
CA ARG A 13 0.52 8.97 -13.96
C ARG A 13 -0.14 7.61 -13.73
N GLY A 14 -0.62 7.36 -12.52
CA GLY A 14 -1.06 6.05 -12.07
C GLY A 14 0.09 5.21 -11.50
N HIS A 15 -0.22 4.52 -10.42
CA HIS A 15 0.68 3.56 -9.80
C HIS A 15 0.73 2.27 -10.61
N LYS A 16 1.91 1.65 -10.66
CA LYS A 16 2.08 0.29 -11.21
C LYS A 16 2.08 -0.69 -10.05
N PHE A 17 0.89 -1.07 -9.62
CA PHE A 17 0.72 -2.00 -8.52
C PHE A 17 1.03 -3.43 -8.94
N GLU A 18 1.77 -4.11 -8.07
CA GLU A 18 1.85 -5.55 -7.99
C GLU A 18 1.04 -5.98 -6.77
N SER A 19 0.02 -6.81 -6.99
CA SER A 19 -0.88 -7.24 -5.92
C SER A 19 -0.31 -8.44 -5.17
N TYR A 20 -0.56 -8.49 -3.88
CA TYR A 20 -0.19 -9.61 -3.02
C TYR A 20 -1.25 -9.82 -1.93
N VAL A 21 -1.26 -11.01 -1.33
CA VAL A 21 -2.15 -11.32 -0.21
C VAL A 21 -1.39 -11.00 1.08
N PHE A 22 -1.99 -10.17 1.94
CA PHE A 22 -1.47 -9.82 3.25
C PHE A 22 -2.32 -10.48 4.34
N ARG A 23 -1.69 -11.10 5.34
CA ARG A 23 -2.40 -11.68 6.50
C ARG A 23 -2.59 -10.61 7.57
N THR A 24 -3.83 -10.25 7.87
CA THR A 24 -4.18 -9.23 8.86
C THR A 24 -4.46 -9.78 10.26
N GLY A 25 -4.64 -11.10 10.40
CA GLY A 25 -4.97 -11.70 11.67
C GLY A 25 -4.54 -13.15 11.82
N THR A 26 -4.94 -13.74 12.95
CA THR A 26 -4.59 -15.11 13.35
C THR A 26 -5.44 -16.17 12.67
N TYR A 27 -6.62 -15.83 12.15
CA TYR A 27 -7.51 -16.79 11.51
C TYR A 27 -7.19 -16.95 10.01
N PRO A 28 -7.46 -18.13 9.42
CA PRO A 28 -7.14 -18.40 8.01
C PRO A 28 -7.82 -17.46 7.00
N LEU A 29 -8.93 -16.85 7.38
CA LEU A 29 -9.70 -15.92 6.54
C LEU A 29 -9.34 -14.46 6.78
N ASP A 30 -8.45 -14.16 7.72
CA ASP A 30 -7.95 -12.81 7.99
C ASP A 30 -6.88 -12.45 6.95
N ILE A 31 -7.32 -12.35 5.69
CA ILE A 31 -6.50 -12.03 4.54
C ILE A 31 -7.07 -10.81 3.82
N GLU A 32 -6.20 -9.86 3.50
CA GLU A 32 -6.51 -8.69 2.71
C GLU A 32 -5.69 -8.69 1.42
N GLN A 33 -6.25 -8.09 0.37
CA GLN A 33 -5.51 -7.85 -0.85
C GLN A 33 -4.79 -6.51 -0.72
N ALA A 34 -3.47 -6.54 -0.85
CA ALA A 34 -2.61 -5.36 -0.82
C ALA A 34 -1.90 -5.18 -2.17
N GLY A 35 -1.32 -4.00 -2.38
CA GLY A 35 -0.61 -3.64 -3.60
C GLY A 35 0.66 -2.86 -3.30
N HIS A 36 1.76 -3.27 -3.93
CA HIS A 36 3.03 -2.59 -3.89
C HIS A 36 3.34 -1.93 -5.24
N CYS A 37 3.60 -0.62 -5.25
CA CYS A 37 3.98 0.09 -6.47
C CYS A 37 5.48 -0.04 -6.74
N THR A 38 5.83 -0.85 -7.73
CA THR A 38 7.22 -1.15 -8.15
C THR A 38 8.00 0.05 -8.71
N ARG A 39 7.36 1.22 -8.84
CA ARG A 39 7.99 2.46 -9.37
C ARG A 39 8.37 3.45 -8.29
N CYS A 40 7.53 3.59 -7.26
CA CYS A 40 7.67 4.62 -6.23
C CYS A 40 7.70 4.09 -4.81
N ASP A 41 7.73 2.76 -4.65
CA ASP A 41 7.70 2.06 -3.37
C ASP A 41 6.53 2.54 -2.48
N PHE A 42 5.40 2.84 -3.12
CA PHE A 42 4.15 3.13 -2.42
C PHE A 42 3.44 1.81 -2.15
N ASP A 43 3.17 1.53 -0.89
CA ASP A 43 2.55 0.29 -0.46
C ASP A 43 1.20 0.58 0.19
N THR A 44 0.14 -0.02 -0.34
CA THR A 44 -1.23 0.25 0.14
C THR A 44 -1.47 -0.23 1.57
N HIS A 45 -0.65 -1.17 2.07
CA HIS A 45 -0.75 -1.71 3.42
C HIS A 45 0.30 -1.13 4.38
N SER A 46 1.50 -0.76 3.91
CA SER A 46 2.55 -0.24 4.80
C SER A 46 2.50 1.28 4.94
N ASP A 47 2.12 2.02 3.89
CA ASP A 47 2.03 3.48 3.95
C ASP A 47 0.70 3.97 4.57
N VAL A 48 -0.21 3.06 4.98
CA VAL A 48 -1.35 3.40 5.86
C VAL A 48 -0.94 3.66 7.31
N ASP A 49 0.35 3.69 7.66
CA ASP A 49 0.81 4.24 8.94
C ASP A 49 0.59 5.78 9.04
N GLN A 50 0.12 6.42 7.96
CA GLN A 50 -0.51 7.75 7.99
C GLN A 50 -2.01 7.72 8.41
N TYR A 51 -2.59 6.53 8.51
CA TYR A 51 -3.96 6.18 8.93
C TYR A 51 -3.94 5.20 10.13
N ARG A 52 -3.01 5.39 11.10
CA ARG A 52 -3.12 4.80 12.45
C ARG A 52 -4.32 5.39 13.22
N GLY A 53 -5.50 5.14 12.70
CA GLY A 53 -6.76 5.59 13.26
C GLY A 53 -8.00 5.11 12.50
N ASN A 54 -7.90 4.39 11.37
CA ASN A 54 -9.09 3.82 10.73
C ASN A 54 -8.81 2.82 9.58
N CYS A 55 -8.03 1.75 9.84
CA CYS A 55 -8.35 0.48 9.18
C CYS A 55 -9.54 -0.10 9.95
N GLY A 56 -10.71 0.49 9.69
CA GLY A 56 -11.97 0.14 10.32
C GLY A 56 -12.41 -1.24 9.87
N VAL A 57 -12.58 -2.10 10.86
CA VAL A 57 -13.93 -2.57 11.17
C VAL A 57 -14.46 -1.70 12.30
#